data_AF-A0A916QQD2-F1
#
_entry.id   AF-A0A916QQD2-F1
#
_cell.length_a   1.000
_cell.length_b   1.000
_cell.length_c   1.000
_cell.angle_alpha   90.00
_cell.angle_beta   90.00
_cell.angle_gamma   90.00
#
_symmetry.space_group_name_H-M   'P 1'
#
loop_
_entity.id
_entity.type
_entity.pdbx_description
1 polymer ?
#
loop_
_entity_poly.entity_id
_entity_poly.type
_entity_poly.pdbx_seq_one_letter_code
_entity_poly.pdbx_strand_id
1 'polypeptide(L)'
;MLAINFGVSESTANNIFHYWVDIFRKFLPASLLEQVKKKESDEFWVKEILKELELIVDSTEQDRERPVHQEKQKKYYSGKQKVIHLKTK
;
A
#
# COMPACT_ATOMS: atom_id res chain seq x y z
N MET A 1 1.65 -19.76 7.83
CA MET A 1 2.75 -19.91 6.84
C MET A 1 4.12 -19.45 7.35
N LEU A 2 4.24 -18.34 8.10
CA LEU A 2 5.55 -17.88 8.61
C LEU A 2 6.33 -18.96 9.39
N ALA A 3 5.68 -19.63 10.33
CA ALA A 3 6.29 -20.70 11.15
C ALA A 3 6.94 -21.81 10.30
N ILE A 4 6.25 -22.27 9.26
CA ILE A 4 6.73 -23.31 8.33
C ILE A 4 7.93 -22.80 7.52
N ASN A 5 7.86 -21.57 7.00
CA ASN A 5 8.93 -21.00 6.16
C ASN A 5 10.25 -20.80 6.92
N PHE A 6 10.19 -20.59 8.24
CA PHE A 6 11.36 -20.35 9.09
C PHE A 6 11.70 -21.52 10.02
N GLY A 7 10.97 -22.65 9.93
CA GLY A 7 11.24 -23.84 10.74
C GLY A 7 11.08 -23.60 12.25
N VAL A 8 10.18 -22.70 12.66
CA VAL A 8 9.91 -22.38 14.06
C VAL A 8 8.48 -22.78 14.44
N SER A 9 8.18 -22.81 15.75
CA SER A 9 6.80 -23.02 16.21
C SER A 9 5.91 -21.84 15.82
N GLU A 10 4.61 -22.08 15.73
CA GLU A 10 3.62 -21.04 15.47
C GLU A 10 3.67 -19.92 16.51
N SER A 11 3.77 -20.28 17.78
CA SER A 11 3.87 -19.30 18.88
C SER A 11 5.12 -18.44 18.78
N THR A 12 6.27 -19.04 18.43
CA THR A 12 7.53 -18.29 18.25
C THR A 12 7.44 -17.35 17.05
N ALA A 13 6.92 -17.82 15.91
CA ALA A 13 6.72 -16.96 14.73
C ALA A 13 5.79 -15.78 15.04
N ASN A 14 4.68 -16.05 15.74
CA ASN A 14 3.71 -15.04 16.13
C ASN A 14 4.33 -13.98 17.04
N ASN A 15 5.06 -14.40 18.08
CA ASN A 15 5.72 -13.49 19.02
C ASN A 15 6.73 -12.58 18.31
N ILE A 16 7.57 -13.15 17.42
CA ILE A 16 8.55 -12.38 16.66
C ILE A 16 7.85 -11.39 15.73
N PHE A 17 6.82 -11.83 15.00
CA PHE A 17 6.06 -10.96 14.11
C PHE A 17 5.46 -9.76 14.85
N HIS A 18 4.75 -10.00 15.94
CA HIS A 18 4.12 -8.93 16.72
C HIS A 18 5.14 -7.99 17.36
N TYR A 19 6.26 -8.51 17.85
CA TYR A 19 7.36 -7.70 18.36
C TYR A 19 7.86 -6.69 17.31
N TRP A 20 8.08 -7.14 16.08
CA TRP A 20 8.52 -6.26 14.99
C TRP A 20 7.43 -5.29 14.53
N VAL A 21 6.17 -5.74 14.47
CA VAL A 21 5.03 -4.86 14.15
C VAL A 21 4.93 -3.71 15.14
N ASP A 22 5.14 -3.96 16.43
CA ASP A 22 5.09 -2.90 17.46
C ASP A 22 6.24 -1.90 17.32
N ILE A 23 7.43 -2.36 16.92
CA ILE A 23 8.55 -1.47 16.58
C ILE A 23 8.20 -0.64 15.35
N PHE A 24 7.72 -1.29 14.29
CA PHE A 24 7.39 -0.60 13.05
C PHE A 24 6.27 0.41 13.23
N ARG A 25 5.22 0.13 14.01
CA ARG A 25 4.16 1.13 14.28
C ARG A 25 4.67 2.38 14.97
N LYS A 26 5.73 2.30 15.79
CA LYS A 26 6.33 3.47 16.43
C LYS A 26 7.03 4.40 15.43
N PHE A 27 7.67 3.82 14.41
CA PHE A 27 8.48 4.57 13.44
C PHE A 27 7.76 4.84 12.11
N LEU A 28 6.85 3.94 11.73
CA LEU A 28 6.08 3.91 10.48
C LEU A 28 4.60 3.69 10.83
N PRO A 29 3.95 4.69 11.45
CA PRO A 29 2.52 4.64 11.75
C PRO A 29 1.72 4.42 10.46
N ALA A 30 0.70 3.57 10.53
CA ALA A 30 -0.01 3.08 9.35
C ALA A 30 -0.90 4.14 8.69
N SER A 31 -1.17 5.25 9.39
CA SER A 31 -1.95 6.37 8.86
C SER A 31 -1.58 7.69 9.52
N LEU A 32 -1.93 8.79 8.86
CA LEU A 32 -1.84 10.14 9.43
C LEU A 32 -2.70 10.27 10.70
N LEU A 33 -3.86 9.59 10.76
CA LEU A 33 -4.71 9.55 11.94
C LEU A 33 -4.01 8.89 13.14
N GLU A 34 -3.29 7.80 12.92
CA GLU A 34 -2.51 7.15 13.97
C GLU A 34 -1.36 8.04 14.48
N GLN A 35 -0.76 8.86 13.61
CA GLN A 35 0.26 9.84 13.98
C GLN A 35 -0.30 10.93 14.90
N VAL A 36 -1.48 11.47 14.57
CA VAL A 36 -2.07 12.59 15.32
C VAL A 36 -2.94 12.16 16.49
N LYS A 37 -3.25 10.86 16.64
CA LYS A 37 -4.04 10.32 17.76
C LYS A 37 -3.50 10.68 19.15
N LYS A 38 -2.20 10.97 19.27
CA LYS A 38 -1.58 11.40 20.54
C LYS A 38 -1.72 12.91 20.82
N LYS A 39 -2.30 13.67 19.89
CA LYS A 39 -2.48 15.13 19.94
C LYS A 39 -3.93 15.47 19.55
N GLU A 40 -4.81 15.55 20.53
CA GLU A 40 -6.24 15.80 20.33
C GLU A 40 -6.54 17.08 19.51
N SER A 41 -5.73 18.13 19.67
CA SER A 41 -5.86 19.37 18.90
C SER A 41 -5.69 19.14 17.40
N ASP A 42 -4.76 18.27 17.03
CA ASP A 42 -4.34 18.05 15.63
C ASP A 42 -5.28 17.05 14.95
N GLU A 43 -5.89 16.13 15.73
CA GLU A 43 -6.83 15.14 15.22
C GLU A 43 -8.07 15.79 14.56
N PHE A 44 -8.62 16.85 15.16
CA PHE A 44 -9.76 17.56 14.61
C PHE A 44 -9.45 18.14 13.22
N TRP A 45 -8.35 18.87 13.10
CA TRP A 45 -7.93 19.49 11.84
C TRP A 45 -7.56 18.48 10.77
N VAL A 46 -6.86 17.39 11.14
CA VAL A 46 -6.53 16.32 10.19
C VAL A 46 -7.80 15.65 9.64
N LYS A 47 -8.84 15.45 10.44
CA LYS A 47 -10.12 14.89 9.95
C LYS A 47 -10.81 15.83 8.97
N GLU A 48 -10.84 17.13 9.25
CA GLU A 48 -11.42 18.11 8.33
C GLU A 48 -10.63 18.16 7.01
N ILE A 49 -9.30 18.19 7.06
CA ILE A 49 -8.46 18.14 5.86
C ILE A 49 -8.70 16.85 5.07
N LEU A 50 -8.73 15.68 5.72
CA LEU A 50 -8.96 14.39 5.06
C LEU A 50 -10.35 14.29 4.43
N LYS A 51 -11.33 15.03 4.93
CA LYS A 51 -12.69 15.08 4.37
C LYS A 51 -12.76 15.93 3.10
N GLU A 52 -11.90 16.93 2.98
CA GLU A 52 -11.78 17.77 1.79
C GLU A 52 -10.93 17.11 0.69
N LEU A 53 -10.01 16.22 1.08
CA LEU A 53 -9.15 15.50 0.14
C LEU A 53 -9.89 14.32 -0.51
N GLU A 54 -9.93 14.31 -1.84
CA GLU A 54 -10.31 13.12 -2.59
C GLU A 54 -9.16 12.10 -2.57
N LEU A 55 -9.43 10.86 -2.19
CA LEU A 55 -8.43 9.80 -2.17
C LEU A 55 -8.10 9.39 -3.62
N ILE A 56 -7.02 9.95 -4.16
CA ILE A 56 -6.47 9.55 -5.46
C ILE A 56 -5.70 8.25 -5.24
N VAL A 57 -6.38 7.12 -5.37
CA VAL A 57 -5.73 5.81 -5.44
C VAL A 57 -5.16 5.67 -6.85
N ASP A 58 -3.83 5.60 -6.99
CA ASP A 58 -3.21 5.09 -8.22
C ASP A 58 -3.38 3.56 -8.23
N SER A 59 -4.64 3.12 -8.35
CA SER A 59 -4.91 1.74 -8.66
C SER A 59 -4.43 1.56 -10.10
N THR A 60 -3.52 0.61 -10.29
CA THR A 60 -2.98 0.27 -11.61
C THR A 60 -4.08 -0.10 -12.61
N GLU A 61 -5.29 -0.40 -12.11
CA GLU A 61 -6.53 -0.52 -12.85
C GLU A 61 -7.61 0.30 -12.15
N GLN A 62 -8.07 1.38 -12.80
CA GLN A 62 -9.40 1.91 -12.52
C GLN A 62 -10.42 0.90 -13.08
N ASP A 63 -11.52 0.64 -12.37
CA ASP A 63 -12.69 -0.11 -12.86
C ASP A 63 -13.42 0.70 -13.94
N ARG A 64 -12.73 0.94 -15.04
CA ARG A 64 -13.28 1.53 -16.24
C ARG A 64 -13.00 0.58 -17.38
N GLU A 65 -14.05 0.31 -18.14
CA GLU A 65 -13.93 -0.52 -19.33
C GLU A 65 -12.94 0.13 -20.30
N ARG A 66 -12.01 -0.67 -20.83
CA ARG A 66 -10.98 -0.19 -21.75
C ARG A 66 -11.68 0.49 -22.94
N PRO A 67 -11.43 1.79 -23.22
CA PRO A 67 -12.10 2.48 -24.32
C PRO A 67 -11.82 1.75 -25.63
N VAL A 68 -12.85 1.41 -26.42
CA VAL A 68 -12.67 0.66 -27.67
C VAL A 68 -11.82 1.43 -28.70
N HIS A 69 -11.95 2.75 -28.74
CA HIS A 69 -11.23 3.60 -29.69
C HIS A 69 -9.76 3.83 -29.33
N GLN A 70 -8.88 3.47 -30.26
CA GLN A 70 -7.42 3.51 -30.10
C GLN A 70 -6.87 4.89 -29.73
N GLU A 71 -7.43 5.98 -30.29
CA GLU A 71 -7.01 7.35 -29.98
C GLU A 71 -7.25 7.72 -28.52
N LYS A 72 -8.37 7.27 -27.95
CA LYS A 72 -8.69 7.46 -26.53
C LYS A 72 -7.82 6.56 -25.65
N GLN A 73 -7.48 5.34 -26.10
CA GLN A 73 -6.58 4.45 -25.36
C GLN A 73 -5.16 5.02 -25.21
N LYS A 74 -4.60 5.63 -26.28
CA LYS A 74 -3.23 6.19 -26.26
C LYS A 74 -3.00 7.24 -25.18
N LYS A 75 -4.05 7.98 -24.78
CA LYS A 75 -3.96 9.01 -23.73
C LYS A 75 -3.69 8.44 -22.33
N TYR A 76 -4.16 7.22 -22.06
CA TYR A 76 -4.16 6.66 -20.71
C TYR A 76 -3.41 5.34 -20.57
N TYR A 77 -3.17 4.63 -21.67
CA TYR A 77 -2.53 3.31 -21.68
C TYR A 77 -1.26 3.37 -22.53
N SER A 78 -0.11 3.56 -21.87
CA SER A 78 1.20 3.33 -22.50
C SER A 78 1.43 1.82 -22.53
N GLY A 79 1.01 1.16 -23.60
CA GLY A 79 1.25 -0.27 -23.86
C GLY A 79 2.72 -0.64 -24.10
N LYS A 80 3.66 -0.05 -23.36
CA LYS A 80 5.08 -0.40 -23.44
C LYS A 80 5.24 -1.85 -23.02
N GLN A 81 5.43 -2.73 -24.00
CA GLN A 81 5.73 -4.13 -23.78
C GLN A 81 7.07 -4.21 -23.03
N LYS A 82 7.05 -4.67 -21.77
CA LYS A 82 8.29 -4.97 -21.04
C LYS A 82 8.87 -6.24 -21.63
N VAL A 83 9.83 -6.09 -22.53
CA VAL A 83 10.60 -7.23 -23.05
C VAL A 83 11.51 -7.70 -21.93
N ILE A 84 11.18 -8.82 -21.29
CA ILE A 84 12.07 -9.47 -20.31
C ILE A 84 13.10 -10.26 -21.11
N HIS A 85 14.32 -9.74 -21.23
CA HIS A 85 15.45 -10.52 -21.75
C HIS A 85 15.98 -11.43 -20.63
N LEU A 86 15.54 -12.69 -20.62
CA LEU A 86 16.21 -13.73 -19.85
C LEU A 86 17.50 -14.09 -20.58
N LYS A 87 18.64 -13.67 -20.03
CA LYS A 87 19.95 -14.17 -20.47
C LYS A 87 20.20 -15.51 -19.78
N THR A 88 20.04 -16.61 -20.51
CA THR A 88 20.51 -17.92 -20.08
C THR A 88 22.02 -18.02 -20.36
N LYS A 89 22.79 -18.44 -19.37
CA LYS A 89 24.14 -18.99 -19.53
C LYS A 89 24.09 -20.47 -19.25
#